data_AF-A0A7J6KYY7-F1
#
_entry.id   AF-A0A7J6KYY7-F1
#
_cell.length_a   1.000
_cell.length_b   1.000
_cell.length_c   1.000
_cell.angle_alpha   90.00
_cell.angle_beta   90.00
_cell.angle_gamma   90.00
#
_symmetry.space_group_name_H-M   'P 1'
#
loop_
_entity.id
_entity.type
_entity.pdbx_description
1 polymer ?
#
loop_
_entity_poly.entity_id
_entity_poly.type
_entity_poly.pdbx_seq_one_letter_code
_entity_poly.pdbx_strand_id
1 'polypeptide(L)'
;MATTEQEHRLLCISPVDGRYASKCTDLNHIFSEFGLIRQRVRVEVEWLKLMSDRSEFPEVPSLTSEQRAKLSAIASDLTVADGLRVKEIERTTNHDVKAVEYLIKEKLHSTGDPTLAKLTEFT
;
A
#
# COMPACT_ATOMS: atom_id res chain seq x y z
N MET A 1 0.78 18.55 -32.15
CA MET A 1 1.09 18.92 -30.75
C MET A 1 1.68 17.69 -30.08
N ALA A 2 2.75 17.84 -29.30
CA ALA A 2 3.26 16.72 -28.50
C ALA A 2 2.20 16.35 -27.45
N THR A 3 2.03 15.06 -27.16
CA THR A 3 1.16 14.63 -26.07
C THR A 3 1.80 14.99 -24.73
N THR A 4 1.00 15.16 -23.67
CA THR A 4 1.49 15.40 -22.30
C THR A 4 2.53 14.36 -21.88
N GLU A 5 2.42 13.13 -22.37
CA GLU A 5 3.38 12.05 -22.14
C GLU A 5 4.73 12.30 -22.85
N GLN A 6 4.71 12.78 -24.10
CA GLN A 6 5.94 13.08 -24.85
C GLN A 6 6.68 14.29 -24.27
N GLU A 7 5.95 15.29 -23.78
CA GLU A 7 6.53 16.43 -23.06
C GLU A 7 7.11 16.00 -21.72
N HIS A 8 6.37 15.21 -20.93
CA HIS A 8 6.85 14.67 -19.66
C HIS A 8 8.17 13.91 -19.83
N ARG A 9 8.25 12.99 -20.80
CA ARG A 9 9.47 12.21 -21.07
C ARG A 9 10.67 13.05 -21.50
N LEU A 10 10.45 14.19 -22.15
CA LEU A 10 11.52 15.11 -22.57
C LEU A 10 12.06 15.94 -21.40
N LEU A 11 11.21 16.25 -20.42
CA LEU A 11 11.54 17.08 -19.26
C LEU A 11 12.00 16.30 -18.02
N CYS A 12 11.84 14.96 -18.01
CA CYS A 12 12.38 14.12 -16.94
C CYS A 12 13.89 14.36 -16.76
N ILE A 13 14.30 14.69 -15.54
CA ILE A 13 15.72 14.89 -15.18
C ILE A 13 16.49 13.56 -15.33
N SER A 14 15.90 12.46 -14.82
CA SER A 14 16.48 11.12 -14.94
C SER A 14 16.13 10.51 -16.30
N PRO A 15 17.09 9.96 -17.05
CA PRO A 15 16.81 9.27 -18.30
C PRO A 15 16.09 7.93 -18.09
N VAL A 16 16.11 7.37 -16.88
CA VAL A 16 15.39 6.13 -16.53
C VAL A 16 13.89 6.30 -16.71
N ASP A 17 13.34 7.46 -16.32
CA ASP A 17 11.91 7.79 -16.42
C ASP A 17 11.53 8.45 -17.76
N GLY A 18 12.52 8.85 -18.57
CA GLY A 18 12.35 9.50 -19.87
C GLY A 18 12.83 8.65 -21.03
N ARG A 19 14.08 8.86 -21.47
CA ARG A 19 14.69 8.22 -22.65
C ARG A 19 14.62 6.69 -22.60
N TYR A 20 14.81 6.09 -21.43
CA TYR A 20 14.89 4.65 -21.22
C TYR A 20 13.67 4.04 -20.52
N ALA A 21 12.59 4.81 -20.31
CA ALA A 21 11.39 4.35 -19.59
C ALA A 21 10.81 3.03 -20.11
N SER A 22 10.78 2.84 -21.42
CA SER A 22 10.28 1.60 -22.04
C SER A 22 11.13 0.36 -21.76
N LYS A 23 12.39 0.54 -21.32
CA LYS A 23 13.28 -0.55 -20.90
C LYS A 23 13.16 -0.86 -19.40
N CYS A 24 12.50 0.00 -18.64
CA CYS A 24 12.40 -0.06 -17.18
C CYS A 24 10.96 -0.28 -16.70
N THR A 25 9.99 -0.46 -17.61
CA THR A 25 8.56 -0.58 -17.26
C THR A 25 8.29 -1.68 -16.22
N ASP A 26 8.97 -2.82 -16.31
CA ASP A 26 8.83 -3.94 -15.36
C ASP A 26 9.31 -3.58 -13.94
N LEU A 27 10.19 -2.59 -13.82
CA LEU A 27 10.75 -2.14 -12.54
C LEU A 27 9.85 -1.16 -11.80
N ASN A 28 8.88 -0.54 -12.48
CA ASN A 28 7.99 0.47 -11.90
C ASN A 28 7.21 -0.08 -10.70
N HIS A 29 6.80 -1.35 -10.74
CA HIS A 29 6.07 -1.97 -9.62
C HIS A 29 6.93 -2.31 -8.39
N ILE A 30 8.25 -2.09 -8.47
CA ILE A 30 9.22 -2.41 -7.42
C ILE A 30 9.91 -1.15 -6.90
N PHE A 31 10.43 -0.31 -7.79
CA PHE A 31 11.32 0.81 -7.45
C PHE A 31 10.69 2.21 -7.60
N SER A 32 9.40 2.29 -7.93
CA SER A 32 8.68 3.56 -7.86
C SER A 32 8.13 3.81 -6.45
N GLU A 33 7.65 5.03 -6.22
CA GLU A 33 6.87 5.38 -5.02
C GLU A 33 5.68 4.42 -4.81
N PHE A 34 4.97 4.06 -5.89
CA PHE A 34 3.88 3.09 -5.81
C PHE A 34 4.39 1.70 -5.41
N GLY A 35 5.55 1.29 -5.95
CA GLY A 35 6.23 0.05 -5.56
C GLY A 35 6.59 0.02 -4.07
N LEU A 36 7.11 1.13 -3.54
CA LEU A 36 7.42 1.29 -2.11
C LEU A 36 6.15 1.21 -1.24
N ILE A 37 5.09 1.96 -1.60
CA ILE A 37 3.80 1.91 -0.91
C ILE A 37 3.27 0.47 -0.88
N ARG A 38 3.29 -0.22 -2.02
CA ARG A 38 2.84 -1.61 -2.11
C ARG A 38 3.60 -2.55 -1.19
N GLN A 39 4.92 -2.42 -1.11
CA GLN A 39 5.71 -3.24 -0.17
C GLN A 39 5.45 -2.88 1.28
N ARG A 40 5.25 -1.60 1.61
CA ARG A 40 4.89 -1.18 2.98
C ARG A 40 3.56 -1.78 3.41
N VAL A 41 2.52 -1.65 2.59
CA VAL A 41 1.21 -2.27 2.85
C VAL A 41 1.34 -3.77 3.04
N ARG A 42 2.14 -4.45 2.21
CA ARG A 42 2.38 -5.89 2.34
C ARG A 42 3.04 -6.24 3.68
N VAL A 43 4.07 -5.50 4.09
CA VAL A 43 4.76 -5.75 5.37
C VAL A 43 3.81 -5.59 6.54
N GLU A 44 3.01 -4.51 6.58
CA GLU A 44 2.03 -4.28 7.63
C GLU A 44 0.96 -5.38 7.68
N VAL A 45 0.45 -5.81 6.52
CA VAL A 45 -0.50 -6.92 6.40
C VAL A 45 0.08 -8.23 6.94
N GLU A 46 1.34 -8.56 6.60
CA GLU A 46 1.99 -9.77 7.13
C GLU A 46 2.32 -9.64 8.61
N TRP A 47 2.61 -8.43 9.10
CA TRP A 47 2.80 -8.15 10.52
C TRP A 47 1.53 -8.40 11.33
N LEU A 48 0.38 -7.90 10.88
CA LEU A 48 -0.92 -8.17 11.49
C LEU A 48 -1.23 -9.67 11.55
N LYS A 49 -1.00 -10.39 10.44
CA LYS A 49 -1.19 -11.85 10.38
C LYS A 49 -0.30 -12.57 11.39
N LEU A 50 0.98 -12.16 11.47
CA LEU A 50 1.93 -12.72 12.42
C LEU A 50 1.47 -12.48 13.85
N MET A 51 1.03 -11.26 14.21
CA MET A 51 0.52 -10.97 15.55
C MET A 51 -0.70 -11.81 15.90
N SER A 52 -1.65 -11.97 14.98
CA SER A 52 -2.84 -12.82 15.16
C SER A 52 -2.54 -14.31 15.39
N ASP A 53 -1.31 -14.76 15.11
CA ASP A 53 -0.84 -16.13 15.35
C ASP A 53 -0.11 -16.32 16.68
N ARG A 54 0.18 -15.24 17.40
CA ARG A 54 1.00 -15.26 18.61
C ARG A 54 0.13 -15.19 19.86
N SER A 55 0.33 -16.15 20.75
CA SER A 55 -0.30 -16.17 22.08
C SER A 55 0.13 -15.00 22.97
N GLU A 56 1.25 -14.36 22.64
CA GLU A 56 1.86 -13.25 23.36
C GLU A 56 1.09 -11.92 23.19
N PHE A 57 0.19 -11.83 22.19
CA PHE A 57 -0.66 -10.66 21.93
C PHE A 57 -2.15 -11.02 22.13
N PRO A 58 -2.61 -11.24 23.38
CA PRO A 58 -3.99 -11.66 23.65
C PRO A 58 -5.06 -10.63 23.22
N GLU A 59 -4.68 -9.37 23.05
CA GLU A 59 -5.53 -8.30 22.54
C GLU A 59 -5.75 -8.34 21.02
N VAL A 60 -4.88 -9.05 20.28
CA VAL A 60 -4.99 -9.23 18.83
C VAL A 60 -5.82 -10.48 18.53
N PRO A 61 -6.96 -10.37 17.82
CA PRO A 61 -7.79 -11.53 17.55
C PRO A 61 -7.10 -12.53 16.61
N SER A 62 -7.28 -13.83 16.89
CA SER A 62 -6.95 -14.87 15.94
C SER A 62 -7.86 -14.80 14.71
N LEU A 63 -7.28 -14.98 13.52
CA LEU A 63 -8.00 -14.85 12.26
C LEU A 63 -8.33 -16.20 11.65
N THR A 64 -9.56 -16.33 11.16
CA THR A 64 -9.97 -17.45 10.30
C THR A 64 -9.28 -17.38 8.94
N SER A 65 -9.34 -18.48 8.18
CA SER A 65 -8.80 -18.50 6.81
C SER A 65 -9.45 -17.46 5.89
N GLU A 66 -10.75 -17.20 6.05
CA GLU A 66 -11.47 -16.17 5.28
C GLU A 66 -10.99 -14.77 5.64
N GLN A 67 -10.82 -14.48 6.94
CA GLN A 67 -10.31 -13.19 7.42
C GLN A 67 -8.88 -12.94 6.96
N ARG A 68 -8.03 -13.97 6.97
CA ARG A 68 -6.68 -13.88 6.40
C ARG A 68 -6.70 -13.60 4.91
N ALA A 69 -7.61 -14.23 4.16
CA ALA A 69 -7.75 -13.97 2.73
C ALA A 69 -8.16 -12.50 2.48
N LYS A 70 -9.14 -11.98 3.24
CA LYS A 70 -9.53 -10.56 3.17
C LYS A 70 -8.36 -9.62 3.52
N LEU A 71 -7.62 -9.93 4.57
CA LEU A 71 -6.46 -9.14 4.99
C LEU A 71 -5.33 -9.17 3.93
N SER A 72 -5.04 -10.34 3.36
CA SER A 72 -4.08 -10.46 2.26
C SER A 72 -4.53 -9.74 0.98
N ALA A 73 -5.85 -9.68 0.72
CA ALA A 73 -6.40 -8.95 -0.42
C ALA A 73 -6.08 -7.44 -0.38
N ILE A 74 -5.96 -6.84 0.82
CA ILE A 74 -5.55 -5.43 0.98
C ILE A 74 -4.19 -5.16 0.31
N ALA A 75 -3.27 -6.12 0.39
CA ALA A 75 -1.94 -5.99 -0.21
C ALA A 75 -1.88 -6.50 -1.66
N SER A 76 -2.59 -7.59 -2.01
CA SER A 76 -2.54 -8.15 -3.36
C SER A 76 -3.26 -7.31 -4.39
N ASP A 77 -4.34 -6.64 -3.98
CA ASP A 77 -5.27 -5.94 -4.88
C ASP A 77 -5.05 -4.43 -4.84
N LEU A 78 -3.92 -3.98 -4.28
CA LEU A 78 -3.58 -2.57 -4.16
C LEU A 78 -3.44 -1.92 -5.55
N THR A 79 -4.18 -0.84 -5.75
CA THR A 79 -4.27 -0.13 -7.03
C THR A 79 -3.51 1.19 -7.02
N VAL A 80 -3.26 1.78 -8.20
CA VAL A 80 -2.69 3.13 -8.30
C VAL A 80 -3.58 4.17 -7.61
N ALA A 81 -4.91 3.98 -7.60
CA ALA A 81 -5.83 4.87 -6.88
C ALA A 81 -5.59 4.84 -5.36
N ASP A 82 -5.26 3.65 -4.81
CA ASP A 82 -4.87 3.53 -3.41
C ASP A 82 -3.53 4.24 -3.13
N GLY A 83 -2.57 4.13 -4.04
CA GLY A 83 -1.32 4.89 -3.97
C GLY A 83 -1.56 6.41 -3.96
N LEU A 84 -2.47 6.91 -4.79
CA LEU A 84 -2.88 8.32 -4.78
C LEU A 84 -3.57 8.71 -3.45
N ARG A 85 -4.40 7.82 -2.90
CA ARG A 85 -5.03 8.02 -1.59
C ARG A 85 -3.99 8.15 -0.47
N VAL A 86 -2.92 7.35 -0.50
CA VAL A 86 -1.77 7.52 0.43
C VAL A 86 -1.17 8.91 0.30
N LYS A 87 -0.88 9.39 -0.91
CA LYS A 87 -0.31 10.74 -1.10
C LYS A 87 -1.26 11.85 -0.63
N GLU A 88 -2.58 11.65 -0.75
CA GLU A 88 -3.57 12.58 -0.21
C GLU A 88 -3.52 12.66 1.32
N ILE A 89 -3.46 11.51 2.00
CA ILE A 89 -3.34 11.44 3.46
C ILE A 89 -1.98 12.02 3.92
N GLU A 90 -0.91 11.70 3.20
CA GLU A 90 0.45 12.20 3.46
C GLU A 90 0.52 13.72 3.41
N ARG A 91 -0.25 14.37 2.53
CA ARG A 91 -0.31 15.84 2.46
C ARG A 91 -0.76 16.48 3.78
N THR A 92 -1.57 15.77 4.57
CA THR A 92 -2.03 16.25 5.88
C THR A 92 -1.11 15.81 7.01
N THR A 93 -0.62 14.58 6.97
CA THR A 93 0.22 14.01 8.04
C THR A 93 1.70 14.42 7.94
N ASN A 94 2.15 14.81 6.75
CA ASN A 94 3.55 15.01 6.38
C ASN A 94 4.45 13.80 6.72
N HIS A 95 3.88 12.59 6.66
CA HIS A 95 4.57 11.34 6.99
C HIS A 95 4.03 10.17 6.17
N ASP A 96 4.89 9.58 5.36
CA ASP A 96 4.56 8.51 4.40
C ASP A 96 4.11 7.20 5.06
N VAL A 97 4.82 6.71 6.08
CA VAL A 97 4.44 5.49 6.83
C VAL A 97 3.09 5.68 7.52
N LYS A 98 2.87 6.85 8.14
CA LYS A 98 1.58 7.15 8.78
C LYS A 98 0.42 7.21 7.79
N ALA A 99 0.67 7.68 6.56
CA ALA A 99 -0.33 7.66 5.50
C ALA A 99 -0.69 6.23 5.05
N VAL A 100 0.30 5.32 5.01
CA VAL A 100 0.06 3.89 4.75
C VAL A 100 -0.78 3.27 5.86
N GLU A 101 -0.48 3.55 7.13
CA GLU A 101 -1.28 3.11 8.28
C GLU A 101 -2.77 3.50 8.12
N TYR A 102 -3.03 4.78 7.83
CA TYR A 102 -4.39 5.27 7.63
C TYR A 102 -5.10 4.59 6.44
N LEU A 103 -4.40 4.33 5.34
CA LEU A 103 -4.97 3.56 4.22
C LEU A 103 -5.39 2.16 4.68
N ILE A 104 -4.54 1.46 5.42
CA ILE A 104 -4.84 0.11 5.92
C ILE A 104 -6.06 0.16 6.84
N LYS A 105 -6.16 1.17 7.72
CA LYS A 105 -7.35 1.39 8.56
C LYS A 105 -8.63 1.56 7.74
N GLU A 106 -8.59 2.42 6.71
CA GLU A 106 -9.72 2.61 5.79
C GLU A 106 -10.12 1.29 5.11
N LYS A 107 -9.14 0.51 4.65
CA LYS A 107 -9.36 -0.79 3.99
C LYS A 107 -9.94 -1.83 4.95
N LEU A 108 -9.42 -1.93 6.18
CA LEU A 108 -9.92 -2.83 7.22
C LEU A 108 -11.39 -2.52 7.55
N HIS A 109 -11.74 -1.25 7.75
CA HIS A 109 -13.13 -0.85 7.98
C HIS A 109 -14.03 -1.16 6.79
N SER A 110 -13.55 -0.97 5.55
CA SER A 110 -14.32 -1.26 4.34
C SER A 110 -14.67 -2.75 4.15
N THR A 111 -13.96 -3.66 4.83
CA THR A 111 -14.27 -5.10 4.78
C THR A 111 -15.60 -5.45 5.45
N GLY A 112 -16.09 -4.59 6.36
CA GLY A 112 -17.26 -4.85 7.18
C GLY A 112 -17.11 -5.98 8.21
N ASP A 113 -15.91 -6.56 8.36
CA ASP A 113 -15.64 -7.62 9.34
C ASP A 113 -15.25 -7.01 10.71
N PRO A 114 -16.05 -7.19 11.77
CA PRO A 114 -15.76 -6.62 13.09
C PRO A 114 -14.44 -7.10 13.70
N THR A 115 -13.97 -8.29 13.32
CA THR A 115 -12.70 -8.84 13.80
C THR A 115 -11.53 -8.12 13.14
N LEU A 116 -11.61 -7.88 11.82
CA LEU A 116 -10.61 -7.13 11.09
C LEU A 116 -10.60 -5.65 11.50
N ALA A 117 -11.76 -5.08 11.82
CA ALA A 117 -11.85 -3.72 12.34
C ALA A 117 -11.10 -3.53 13.67
N LYS A 118 -10.94 -4.58 14.50
CA LYS A 118 -10.12 -4.48 15.72
C LYS A 118 -8.62 -4.39 15.45
N LEU A 119 -8.17 -4.83 14.28
CA LEU A 119 -6.75 -4.78 13.92
C LEU A 119 -6.24 -3.36 13.69
N THR A 120 -7.14 -2.38 13.52
CA THR A 120 -6.77 -0.97 13.27
C THR A 120 -5.91 -0.39 14.39
N GLU A 121 -6.08 -0.84 15.64
CA GLU A 121 -5.27 -0.34 16.76
C GLU A 121 -3.81 -0.82 16.73
N PHE A 122 -3.47 -1.77 15.84
CA PHE A 122 -2.16 -2.42 15.75
C PHE A 122 -1.45 -2.15 14.42
N THR A 123 -1.97 -1.22 13.62
CA THR A 123 -1.35 -0.70 12.39
C THR A 123 -0.77 0.67 12.68
#